data_AF-A0A3M1LEX6-F1
#
_entry.id   AF-A0A3M1LEX6-F1
#
_cell.length_a   1.000
_cell.length_b   1.000
_cell.length_c   1.000
_cell.angle_alpha   90.00
_cell.angle_beta   90.00
_cell.angle_gamma   90.00
#
_symmetry.space_group_name_H-M   'P 1'
#
loop_
_entity.id
_entity.type
_entity.pdbx_description
1 polymer ?
#
loop_
_entity_poly.entity_id
_entity_poly.type
_entity_poly.pdbx_seq_one_letter_code
_entity_poly.pdbx_strand_id
1 'polypeptide(L)'
;YMEVQYMNLIFPEKEFGRGCDIVEVIGNSKFYRFIEIKRSTLGLDDINKAIEEFSSTIKDLEIMEDVVKDKILLHDKRRGCKTLANAIRHAKLRRIKVITLREADDILKSCYKKYKESR
;
A
#
# COMPACT_ATOMS: atom_id res chain seq x y z
N TYR A 1 -14.05 -5.25 27.01
CA TYR A 1 -12.88 -5.98 26.50
C TYR A 1 -12.78 -5.72 25.01
N MET A 2 -11.87 -4.84 24.58
CA MET A 2 -11.64 -4.63 23.14
C MET A 2 -10.83 -5.82 22.63
N GLU A 3 -11.38 -6.56 21.68
CA GLU A 3 -10.65 -7.59 20.96
C GLU A 3 -9.40 -6.98 20.34
N VAL A 4 -8.26 -7.63 20.57
CA VAL A 4 -7.04 -7.37 19.81
C VAL A 4 -7.35 -7.79 18.38
N GLN A 5 -7.66 -6.83 17.49
CA GLN A 5 -7.70 -7.08 16.06
C GLN A 5 -6.31 -7.53 15.62
N TYR A 6 -6.14 -8.84 15.43
CA TYR A 6 -4.98 -9.36 14.73
C TYR A 6 -5.03 -8.84 13.29
N MET A 7 -4.07 -7.98 12.93
CA MET A 7 -3.92 -7.55 11.54
C MET A 7 -3.44 -8.76 10.72
N ASN A 8 -4.26 -9.21 9.78
CA ASN A 8 -3.88 -10.24 8.82
C ASN A 8 -3.15 -9.56 7.65
N LEU A 9 -1.81 -9.61 7.68
CA LEU A 9 -0.94 -9.01 6.70
C LEU A 9 -0.28 -10.08 5.83
N ILE A 10 -0.18 -9.80 4.54
CA ILE A 10 0.56 -10.58 3.54
C ILE A 10 1.63 -9.65 2.95
N PHE A 11 2.81 -10.19 2.59
CA PHE A 11 3.92 -9.40 2.03
C PHE A 11 4.28 -9.91 0.63
N PRO A 12 3.51 -9.55 -0.42
CA PRO A 12 3.67 -10.11 -1.76
C PRO A 12 5.09 -10.00 -2.32
N GLU A 13 5.74 -8.83 -2.21
CA GLU A 13 7.12 -8.64 -2.68
C GLU A 13 8.08 -9.69 -2.09
N LYS A 14 7.87 -10.09 -0.83
CA LYS A 14 8.71 -11.07 -0.13
C LYS A 14 8.37 -12.50 -0.50
N GLU A 15 7.09 -12.79 -0.68
CA GLU A 15 6.60 -14.12 -0.97
C GLU A 15 6.86 -14.52 -2.44
N PHE A 16 6.72 -13.58 -3.37
CA PHE A 16 6.77 -13.83 -4.81
C PHE A 16 7.92 -13.12 -5.53
N GLY A 17 8.70 -12.27 -4.84
CA GLY A 17 9.72 -11.42 -5.46
C GLY A 17 9.14 -10.26 -6.28
N ARG A 18 7.83 -10.03 -6.22
CA ARG A 18 7.08 -8.99 -6.95
C ARG A 18 5.76 -8.66 -6.26
N GLY A 19 5.10 -7.61 -6.72
CA GLY A 19 3.85 -7.14 -6.12
C GLY A 19 4.09 -5.99 -5.16
N CYS A 20 3.06 -5.54 -4.47
CA CYS A 20 3.18 -4.43 -3.53
C CYS A 20 3.82 -4.88 -2.21
N ASP A 21 4.29 -3.91 -1.45
CA ASP A 21 4.92 -4.14 -0.14
C ASP A 21 4.02 -4.85 0.88
N ILE A 22 2.74 -4.48 0.98
CA ILE A 22 1.81 -5.01 1.99
C ILE A 22 0.41 -5.19 1.40
N VAL A 23 -0.22 -6.31 1.75
CA VAL A 23 -1.68 -6.49 1.66
C VAL A 23 -2.25 -6.68 3.05
N GLU A 24 -3.20 -5.82 3.43
CA GLU A 24 -4.00 -5.98 4.64
C GLU A 24 -5.33 -6.65 4.29
N VAL A 25 -5.65 -7.75 4.99
CA VAL A 25 -6.97 -8.39 4.93
C VAL A 25 -7.87 -7.77 6.00
N ILE A 26 -8.91 -7.06 5.55
CA ILE A 26 -9.79 -6.28 6.40
C ILE A 26 -10.95 -7.14 6.89
N GLY A 27 -10.96 -7.38 8.22
CA GLY A 27 -12.03 -8.08 8.93
C GLY A 27 -12.21 -9.54 8.49
N ASN A 28 -13.35 -10.12 8.85
CA ASN A 28 -13.70 -11.50 8.50
C ASN A 28 -14.21 -11.64 7.05
N SER A 29 -14.37 -10.53 6.34
CA SER A 29 -15.14 -10.44 5.08
C SER A 29 -14.28 -10.50 3.81
N LYS A 30 -13.00 -10.92 3.90
CA LYS A 30 -12.05 -11.01 2.78
C LYS A 30 -11.99 -9.77 1.89
N PHE A 31 -12.06 -8.57 2.49
CA PHE A 31 -11.74 -7.35 1.77
C PHE A 31 -10.26 -7.05 1.89
N TYR A 32 -9.69 -6.39 0.87
CA TYR A 32 -8.25 -6.15 0.83
C TYR A 32 -7.93 -4.68 0.68
N ARG A 33 -6.88 -4.25 1.39
CA ARG A 33 -6.20 -2.96 1.18
C ARG A 33 -4.77 -3.23 0.77
N PHE A 34 -4.39 -2.67 -0.36
CA PHE A 34 -3.06 -2.82 -0.94
C PHE A 34 -2.26 -1.57 -0.63
N ILE A 35 -1.03 -1.74 -0.15
CA ILE A 35 -0.18 -0.66 0.31
C ILE A 35 1.20 -0.82 -0.32
N GLU A 36 1.62 0.20 -1.08
CA GLU A 36 2.97 0.33 -1.63
C GLU A 36 3.70 1.47 -0.91
N ILE A 37 4.92 1.22 -0.44
CA ILE A 37 5.69 2.16 0.39
C ILE A 37 6.76 2.86 -0.44
N LYS A 38 6.62 4.18 -0.55
CA LYS A 38 7.64 5.02 -1.17
C LYS A 38 8.44 5.79 -0.13
N ARG A 39 9.78 5.69 -0.18
CA ARG A 39 10.71 6.37 0.74
C ARG A 39 11.50 7.55 0.13
N SER A 40 11.38 7.76 -1.18
CA SER A 40 12.08 8.84 -1.92
C SER A 40 11.08 9.84 -2.51
N THR A 41 11.55 10.83 -3.28
CA THR A 41 10.64 11.71 -4.06
C THR A 41 9.65 10.86 -4.86
N LEU A 42 8.37 11.24 -4.82
CA LEU A 42 7.28 10.57 -5.52
C LEU A 42 7.01 11.27 -6.85
N GLY A 43 7.36 10.59 -7.94
CA GLY A 43 7.13 11.01 -9.32
C GLY A 43 6.07 10.18 -10.05
N LEU A 44 5.90 10.44 -11.34
CA LEU A 44 4.93 9.74 -12.18
C LEU A 44 5.29 8.26 -12.36
N ASP A 45 6.57 7.96 -12.55
CA ASP A 45 7.05 6.59 -12.75
C ASP A 45 6.77 5.70 -11.54
N ASP A 46 6.83 6.27 -10.33
CA ASP A 46 6.48 5.55 -9.10
C ASP A 46 4.99 5.19 -9.05
N ILE A 47 4.11 6.03 -9.62
CA ILE A 47 2.69 5.70 -9.71
C ILE A 47 2.48 4.56 -10.70
N ASN A 48 3.17 4.59 -11.84
CA ASN A 48 3.09 3.53 -12.84
C ASN A 48 3.60 2.20 -12.28
N LYS A 49 4.73 2.24 -11.56
CA LYS A 49 5.28 1.06 -10.86
C LYS A 49 4.30 0.50 -9.84
N ALA A 50 3.71 1.35 -9.00
CA ALA A 50 2.71 0.93 -8.03
C ALA A 50 1.48 0.27 -8.69
N ILE A 51 1.05 0.75 -9.87
CA ILE A 51 -0.04 0.10 -10.62
C ILE A 51 0.34 -1.31 -11.04
N GLU A 52 1.54 -1.50 -11.60
CA GLU A 52 2.05 -2.81 -12.00
C GLU A 52 2.18 -3.77 -10.81
N GLU A 53 2.64 -3.25 -9.67
CA GLU A 53 2.76 -4.00 -8.42
C GLU A 53 1.40 -4.42 -7.87
N PHE A 54 0.41 -3.53 -7.85
CA PHE A 54 -0.95 -3.88 -7.46
C PHE A 54 -1.55 -4.93 -8.41
N SER A 55 -1.40 -4.76 -9.73
CA SER A 55 -1.90 -5.73 -10.70
C SER A 55 -1.23 -7.11 -10.57
N SER A 56 0.07 -7.14 -10.30
CA SER A 56 0.80 -8.40 -10.06
C SER A 56 0.30 -9.08 -8.79
N THR A 57 0.09 -8.32 -7.72
CA THR A 57 -0.43 -8.82 -6.44
C THR A 57 -1.82 -9.43 -6.59
N ILE A 58 -2.71 -8.78 -7.35
CA ILE A 58 -4.06 -9.30 -7.65
C ILE A 58 -3.96 -10.66 -8.33
N LYS A 59 -3.07 -10.79 -9.31
CA LYS A 59 -2.88 -12.02 -10.06
C LYS A 59 -2.30 -13.14 -9.20
N ASP A 60 -1.28 -12.85 -8.42
CA ASP A 60 -0.55 -13.86 -7.63
C ASP A 60 -1.37 -14.38 -6.45
N LEU A 61 -2.19 -13.51 -5.84
CA LEU A 61 -3.07 -13.88 -4.74
C LEU A 61 -4.49 -14.29 -5.19
N GLU A 62 -4.74 -14.33 -6.51
CA GLU A 62 -6.04 -14.64 -7.10
C GLU A 62 -7.20 -13.80 -6.51
N ILE A 63 -6.93 -12.52 -6.23
CA ILE A 63 -7.89 -11.59 -5.62
C ILE A 63 -8.80 -11.03 -6.72
N MET A 64 -10.11 -10.99 -6.46
CA MET A 64 -11.03 -10.28 -7.36
C MET A 64 -10.94 -8.76 -7.12
N GLU A 65 -10.92 -7.96 -8.19
CA GLU A 65 -10.75 -6.50 -8.08
C GLU A 65 -11.88 -5.83 -7.28
N ASP A 66 -13.09 -6.38 -7.25
CA ASP A 66 -14.25 -5.86 -6.51
C ASP A 66 -14.13 -5.96 -4.99
N VAL A 67 -13.30 -6.87 -4.49
CA VAL A 67 -12.99 -7.01 -3.06
C VAL A 67 -11.78 -6.17 -2.63
N VAL A 68 -11.11 -5.48 -3.56
CA VAL A 68 -10.07 -4.50 -3.25
C VAL A 68 -10.72 -3.16 -2.88
N LYS A 69 -10.64 -2.80 -1.60
CA LYS A 69 -11.24 -1.55 -1.08
C LYS A 69 -10.38 -0.34 -1.38
N ASP A 70 -9.08 -0.49 -1.19
CA ASP A 70 -8.14 0.62 -1.24
C ASP A 70 -6.83 0.18 -1.90
N LYS A 71 -6.33 1.03 -2.81
CA LYS A 71 -4.96 1.00 -3.30
C LYS A 71 -4.27 2.25 -2.77
N ILE A 72 -3.25 2.07 -1.94
CA ILE A 72 -2.61 3.15 -1.20
C ILE A 72 -1.13 3.18 -1.55
N LEU A 73 -0.65 4.36 -1.93
CA LEU A 73 0.75 4.67 -1.96
C LEU A 73 1.11 5.45 -0.70
N LEU A 74 1.80 4.78 0.22
CA LEU A 74 2.21 5.33 1.51
C LEU A 74 3.60 5.97 1.37
N HIS A 75 3.63 7.31 1.42
CA HIS A 75 4.85 8.08 1.27
C HIS A 75 5.51 8.33 2.63
N ASP A 76 6.56 7.55 2.93
CA ASP A 76 7.49 7.82 4.03
C ASP A 76 8.43 8.97 3.63
N LYS A 77 7.91 10.19 3.74
CA LYS A 77 8.54 11.42 3.27
C LYS A 77 9.75 11.78 4.13
N ARG A 78 10.92 11.27 3.75
CA ARG A 78 12.22 11.64 4.35
C ARG A 78 12.59 13.08 4.03
N ARG A 79 13.52 13.66 4.81
CA ARG A 79 13.99 15.05 4.63
C ARG A 79 14.41 15.29 3.17
N GLY A 80 13.86 16.33 2.55
CA GLY A 80 14.14 16.70 1.15
C GLY A 80 13.29 15.98 0.09
N CYS A 81 12.53 14.93 0.44
CA CYS A 81 11.63 14.25 -0.49
C CYS A 81 10.42 15.13 -0.82
N LYS A 82 10.04 15.16 -2.10
CA LYS A 82 8.87 15.88 -2.60
C LYS A 82 7.83 14.90 -3.13
N THR A 83 6.59 15.37 -3.21
CA THR A 83 5.50 14.68 -3.90
C THR A 83 5.14 15.55 -5.08
N LEU A 84 5.42 15.09 -6.30
CA LEU A 84 5.21 15.91 -7.49
C LEU A 84 3.71 15.99 -7.80
N ALA A 85 3.23 17.18 -8.18
CA ALA A 85 1.79 17.41 -8.40
C ALA A 85 1.20 16.54 -9.52
N ASN A 86 1.99 16.24 -10.55
CA ASN A 86 1.61 15.32 -11.62
C ASN A 86 1.40 13.89 -11.12
N ALA A 87 2.22 13.42 -10.16
CA ALA A 87 2.07 12.11 -9.54
C ALA A 87 0.74 12.01 -8.78
N ILE A 88 0.41 13.03 -7.97
CA ILE A 88 -0.87 13.09 -7.24
C ILE A 88 -2.06 13.07 -8.20
N ARG A 89 -2.01 13.88 -9.26
CA ARG A 89 -3.07 13.91 -10.28
C ARG A 89 -3.23 12.54 -10.95
N HIS A 90 -2.13 11.89 -11.31
CA HIS A 90 -2.17 10.59 -11.97
C HIS A 90 -2.69 9.48 -11.05
N ALA A 91 -2.25 9.46 -9.79
CA ALA A 91 -2.74 8.53 -8.79
C ALA A 91 -4.26 8.65 -8.60
N LYS A 92 -4.78 9.88 -8.51
CA LYS A 92 -6.23 10.14 -8.40
C LYS A 92 -7.02 9.58 -9.58
N LEU A 93 -6.54 9.75 -10.81
CA LEU A 93 -7.19 9.18 -12.01
C LEU A 93 -7.24 7.65 -11.99
N ARG A 94 -6.28 7.02 -11.30
CA ARG A 94 -6.19 5.56 -11.15
C ARG A 94 -6.76 5.05 -9.83
N ARG A 95 -7.48 5.89 -9.08
CA ARG A 95 -8.08 5.58 -7.77
C ARG A 95 -7.06 5.09 -6.73
N ILE A 96 -5.80 5.55 -6.83
CA ILE A 96 -4.76 5.31 -5.85
C ILE A 96 -4.72 6.48 -4.87
N LYS A 97 -4.83 6.18 -3.59
CA LYS A 97 -4.71 7.17 -2.51
C LYS A 97 -3.23 7.39 -2.21
N VAL A 98 -2.76 8.63 -2.31
CA VAL A 98 -1.40 8.99 -1.85
C VAL A 98 -1.52 9.57 -0.45
N ILE A 99 -0.89 8.91 0.52
CA ILE A 99 -0.96 9.29 1.94
C ILE A 99 0.46 9.42 2.45
N THR A 100 0.81 10.52 3.14
CA THR A 100 2.11 10.58 3.81
C THR A 100 2.07 9.78 5.11
N LEU A 101 3.18 9.15 5.51
CA LEU A 101 3.25 8.41 6.76
C LEU A 101 2.88 9.27 8.00
N ARG A 102 3.10 10.58 7.93
CA ARG A 102 2.71 11.53 8.97
C ARG A 102 1.18 11.64 9.11
N GLU A 103 0.47 11.66 7.99
CA GLU A 103 -0.99 11.81 7.90
C GLU A 103 -1.74 10.49 7.98
N ALA A 104 -1.02 9.36 7.86
CA ALA A 104 -1.58 8.02 7.97
C ALA A 104 -2.27 7.80 9.33
N ASP A 105 -3.38 7.06 9.31
CA ASP A 105 -4.06 6.59 10.51
C ASP A 105 -3.22 5.54 11.27
N ASP A 106 -3.70 5.16 12.45
CA ASP A 106 -2.99 4.22 13.31
C ASP A 106 -2.87 2.82 12.69
N ILE A 107 -3.82 2.43 11.84
CA ILE A 107 -3.81 1.13 11.15
C ILE A 107 -2.69 1.10 10.12
N LEU A 108 -2.60 2.11 9.24
CA LEU A 108 -1.55 2.24 8.24
C LEU A 108 -0.16 2.37 8.88
N LYS A 109 -0.05 3.12 9.99
CA LYS A 109 1.18 3.20 10.77
C LYS A 109 1.58 1.86 11.35
N SER A 110 0.62 1.08 11.84
CA SER A 110 0.85 -0.26 12.37
C SER A 110 1.28 -1.24 11.26
N CYS A 111 0.65 -1.19 10.09
CA CYS A 111 1.07 -1.94 8.90
C CYS A 111 2.51 -1.61 8.51
N TYR A 112 2.85 -0.32 8.43
CA TYR A 112 4.22 0.13 8.11
C TYR A 112 5.24 -0.33 9.17
N LYS A 113 4.87 -0.32 10.46
CA LYS A 113 5.74 -0.85 11.52
C LYS A 113 6.00 -2.35 11.32
N LYS A 114 4.96 -3.14 11.05
CA LYS A 114 5.08 -4.59 10.80
C LYS A 114 5.92 -4.90 9.57
N TYR A 115 5.76 -4.13 8.50
CA TYR A 115 6.61 -4.23 7.31
C TYR A 115 8.09 -3.96 7.60
N LYS A 116 8.40 -2.98 8.46
CA LYS A 116 9.78 -2.74 8.89
C LYS A 116 10.34 -3.88 9.73
N GLU A 117 9.53 -4.49 10.59
CA GLU A 117 9.91 -5.65 11.42
C GLU A 117 10.15 -6.91 10.58
N SER A 118 9.47 -7.04 9.44
CA SER A 118 9.66 -8.20 8.55
C SER A 118 10.84 -8.05 7.60
N ARG A 119 11.53 -6.90 7.56
CA ARG A 119 12.67 -6.62 6.66
C ARG A 119 14.01 -6.93 7.31
#